data_AF-A0A3S1AZR7-F1
#
_entry.id   AF-A0A3S1AZR7-F1
#
_cell.length_a   1.000
_cell.length_b   1.000
_cell.length_c   1.000
_cell.angle_alpha   90.00
_cell.angle_beta   90.00
_cell.angle_gamma   90.00
#
_symmetry.space_group_name_H-M   'P 1'
#
loop_
_entity.id
_entity.type
_entity.pdbx_description
1 polymer ?
#
loop_
_entity_poly.entity_id
_entity_poly.type
_entity_poly.pdbx_seq_one_letter_code
_entity_poly.pdbx_strand_id
1 'polypeptide(L)'
;METTNFSADWEALREAEATYIRTRAAYFKSSRETILYDIQRGLTGTPNTIEYTLDLLALLGDDIKEKVMTELVAIALDGKETFVPLARNIIIEMDSGYLKTILPDLVQPWLSANPDNDFIYKNIAQLYYKSDLHTALTHFIDTYCRNSSNEDIREIYEDYKE
;
A
#
# COMPACT_ATOMS: atom_id res chain seq x y z
N MET A 1 -44.07 -25.96 -0.58
CA MET A 1 -42.74 -25.38 -0.42
C MET A 1 -41.79 -26.52 -0.16
N GLU A 2 -40.99 -26.89 -1.15
CA GLU A 2 -39.93 -27.89 -0.95
C GLU A 2 -38.83 -27.24 -0.10
N THR A 3 -38.52 -27.86 1.04
CA THR A 3 -37.34 -27.54 1.83
C THR A 3 -36.13 -28.11 1.10
N THR A 4 -35.33 -27.26 0.48
CA THR A 4 -34.05 -27.65 -0.11
C THR A 4 -33.12 -28.11 1.02
N ASN A 5 -33.02 -29.42 1.22
CA ASN A 5 -32.04 -30.01 2.14
C ASN A 5 -30.68 -29.98 1.46
N PHE A 6 -29.77 -29.19 2.01
CA PHE A 6 -28.39 -29.15 1.55
C PHE A 6 -27.59 -30.31 2.19
N SER A 7 -26.48 -30.69 1.57
CA SER A 7 -25.59 -31.70 2.18
C SER A 7 -24.94 -31.13 3.44
N ALA A 8 -24.59 -32.01 4.38
CA ALA A 8 -23.88 -31.63 5.61
C ALA A 8 -22.56 -30.89 5.29
N ASP A 9 -21.88 -31.26 4.20
CA ASP A 9 -20.66 -30.58 3.75
C ASP A 9 -20.92 -29.13 3.32
N TRP A 10 -22.05 -28.88 2.67
CA TRP A 10 -22.40 -27.54 2.22
C TRP A 10 -22.87 -26.66 3.39
N GLU A 11 -23.58 -27.23 4.36
CA GLU A 11 -23.92 -26.51 5.60
C GLU A 11 -22.66 -26.18 6.42
N ALA A 12 -21.71 -27.12 6.51
CA ALA A 12 -20.42 -26.89 7.17
C ALA A 12 -19.60 -25.80 6.46
N LEU A 13 -19.57 -25.79 5.12
CA LEU A 13 -18.91 -24.74 4.34
C LEU A 13 -19.54 -23.37 4.62
N ARG A 14 -20.88 -23.28 4.63
CA ARG A 14 -21.60 -22.03 4.89
C ARG A 14 -21.34 -21.51 6.31
N GLU A 15 -21.29 -22.39 7.31
CA GLU A 15 -21.00 -22.02 8.69
C GLU A 15 -19.53 -21.57 8.87
N ALA A 16 -18.60 -22.21 8.15
CA ALA A 16 -17.20 -21.80 8.10
C ALA A 16 -17.04 -20.41 7.47
N GLU A 17 -17.73 -20.15 6.36
CA GLU A 17 -17.75 -18.83 5.70
C GLU A 17 -18.37 -17.76 6.62
N ALA A 18 -19.51 -18.05 7.25
CA ALA A 18 -20.14 -17.14 8.19
C ALA A 18 -19.24 -16.85 9.41
N THR A 19 -18.51 -17.85 9.90
CA THR A 19 -17.55 -17.70 11.00
C THR A 19 -16.34 -16.90 10.58
N TYR A 20 -15.81 -17.12 9.37
CA TYR A 20 -14.77 -16.30 8.79
C TYR A 20 -15.21 -14.83 8.69
N ILE A 21 -16.41 -14.56 8.13
CA ILE A 21 -16.98 -13.21 8.02
C ILE A 21 -17.16 -12.57 9.42
N ARG A 22 -17.71 -13.29 10.40
CA ARG A 22 -17.91 -12.78 11.77
C ARG A 22 -16.59 -12.49 12.48
N THR A 23 -15.63 -13.38 12.36
CA THR A 23 -14.29 -13.22 12.96
C THR A 23 -13.55 -12.05 12.32
N ARG A 24 -13.65 -11.92 10.99
CA ARG A 24 -13.11 -10.80 10.22
C ARG A 24 -13.78 -9.47 10.61
N ALA A 25 -15.10 -9.43 10.74
CA ALA A 25 -15.82 -8.25 11.23
C ALA A 25 -15.47 -7.88 12.69
N ALA A 26 -15.23 -8.86 13.56
CA ALA A 26 -14.77 -8.62 14.93
C ALA A 26 -13.31 -8.14 14.97
N TYR A 27 -12.47 -8.65 14.07
CA TYR A 27 -11.10 -8.21 13.88
C TYR A 27 -11.01 -6.75 13.42
N PHE A 28 -11.88 -6.30 12.51
CA PHE A 28 -11.96 -4.88 12.16
C PHE A 28 -12.56 -3.98 13.25
N LYS A 29 -13.13 -4.57 14.30
CA LYS A 29 -13.49 -3.85 15.54
C LYS A 29 -12.34 -3.84 16.57
N SER A 30 -11.22 -4.50 16.28
CA SER A 30 -10.02 -4.44 17.14
C SER A 30 -9.39 -3.04 17.10
N SER A 31 -8.47 -2.77 18.03
CA SER A 31 -7.84 -1.45 18.10
C SER A 31 -6.97 -1.20 16.86
N ARG A 32 -6.87 0.08 16.48
CA ARG A 32 -5.96 0.59 15.43
C ARG A 32 -4.56 -0.05 15.48
N GLU A 33 -4.00 -0.16 16.68
CA GLU A 33 -2.66 -0.72 16.89
C GLU A 33 -2.57 -2.19 16.52
N THR A 34 -3.67 -2.95 16.63
CA THR A 34 -3.72 -4.37 16.29
C THR A 34 -3.71 -4.55 14.77
N ILE A 35 -4.50 -3.76 14.03
CA ILE A 35 -4.51 -3.79 12.57
C ILE A 35 -3.14 -3.41 12.00
N LEU A 36 -2.53 -2.35 12.54
CA LEU A 36 -1.20 -1.91 12.12
C LEU A 36 -0.11 -2.91 12.49
N TYR A 37 -0.18 -3.49 13.70
CA TYR A 37 0.72 -4.54 14.13
C TYR A 37 0.62 -5.78 13.23
N ASP A 38 -0.58 -6.14 12.80
CA ASP A 38 -0.78 -7.30 11.93
C ASP A 38 -0.45 -7.02 10.47
N ILE A 39 -0.63 -5.80 9.98
CA ILE A 39 -0.08 -5.37 8.70
C ILE A 39 1.44 -5.47 8.78
N GLN A 40 2.07 -4.92 9.82
CA GLN A 40 3.53 -4.98 10.02
C GLN A 40 4.05 -6.42 10.16
N ARG A 41 3.37 -7.29 10.91
CA ARG A 41 3.66 -8.74 10.93
C ARG A 41 3.43 -9.35 9.56
N GLY A 42 2.42 -8.88 8.85
CA GLY A 42 2.13 -9.30 7.50
C GLY A 42 3.28 -9.00 6.53
N LEU A 43 3.94 -7.85 6.72
CA LEU A 43 5.15 -7.47 5.99
C LEU A 43 6.39 -8.33 6.34
N THR A 44 6.29 -9.28 7.27
CA THR A 44 7.36 -10.24 7.60
C THR A 44 7.13 -11.65 7.02
N GLY A 45 6.01 -11.87 6.32
CA GLY A 45 5.53 -13.20 5.90
C GLY A 45 5.59 -13.48 4.39
N THR A 46 5.38 -14.76 4.06
CA THR A 46 5.31 -15.38 2.72
C THR A 46 4.37 -14.67 1.73
N PRO A 47 4.40 -14.96 0.41
CA PRO A 47 3.56 -14.31 -0.61
C PRO A 47 2.06 -14.18 -0.30
N ASN A 48 1.48 -15.16 0.42
CA ASN A 48 0.08 -15.16 0.88
C ASN A 48 -0.30 -13.94 1.74
N THR A 49 0.69 -13.18 2.21
CA THR A 49 0.47 -12.04 3.09
C THR A 49 0.12 -10.77 2.34
N ILE A 50 0.51 -10.64 1.06
CA ILE A 50 0.10 -9.52 0.20
C ILE A 50 -1.40 -9.63 -0.10
N GLU A 51 -1.86 -10.80 -0.56
CA GLU A 51 -3.27 -11.07 -0.84
C GLU A 51 -4.14 -10.84 0.41
N TYR A 52 -3.71 -11.36 1.56
CA TYR A 52 -4.41 -11.12 2.82
C TYR A 52 -4.46 -9.63 3.19
N THR A 53 -3.37 -8.87 3.02
CA THR A 53 -3.39 -7.42 3.30
C THR A 53 -4.27 -6.66 2.33
N LEU A 54 -4.29 -7.00 1.04
CA LEU A 54 -5.18 -6.39 0.05
C LEU A 54 -6.65 -6.69 0.36
N ASP A 55 -6.98 -7.94 0.71
CA ASP A 55 -8.29 -8.33 1.17
C ASP A 55 -8.71 -7.55 2.42
N LEU A 56 -7.80 -7.37 3.38
CA LEU A 56 -8.08 -6.56 4.55
C LEU A 56 -8.38 -5.11 4.16
N LEU A 57 -7.53 -4.49 3.34
CA LEU A 57 -7.69 -3.11 2.86
C LEU A 57 -9.02 -2.89 2.14
N ALA A 58 -9.48 -3.87 1.36
CA ALA A 58 -10.74 -3.79 0.61
C ALA A 58 -12.00 -3.73 1.51
N LEU A 59 -11.90 -4.14 2.78
CA LEU A 59 -13.02 -4.10 3.72
C LEU A 59 -12.97 -2.94 4.73
N LEU A 60 -11.92 -2.13 4.68
CA LEU A 60 -11.79 -0.98 5.56
C LEU A 60 -12.64 0.18 5.05
N GLY A 61 -13.20 0.95 6.00
CA GLY A 61 -13.73 2.27 5.70
C GLY A 61 -12.62 3.22 5.23
N ASP A 62 -12.99 4.23 4.45
CA ASP A 62 -12.04 5.16 3.82
C ASP A 62 -11.12 5.86 4.85
N ASP A 63 -11.64 6.14 6.05
CA ASP A 63 -10.91 6.80 7.14
C ASP A 63 -9.77 5.94 7.74
N ILE A 64 -9.95 4.61 7.73
CA ILE A 64 -8.92 3.67 8.17
C ILE A 64 -7.98 3.39 7.00
N LYS A 65 -8.51 3.26 5.78
CA LYS A 65 -7.75 3.01 4.56
C LYS A 65 -6.72 4.11 4.33
N GLU A 66 -7.09 5.38 4.46
CA GLU A 66 -6.17 6.51 4.33
C GLU A 66 -5.00 6.42 5.33
N LYS A 67 -5.28 6.12 6.61
CA LYS A 67 -4.22 6.01 7.63
C LYS A 67 -3.27 4.86 7.35
N VAL A 68 -3.80 3.71 6.95
CA VAL A 68 -2.99 2.56 6.56
C VAL A 68 -2.13 2.91 5.35
N MET A 69 -2.68 3.65 4.38
CA MET A 69 -1.91 4.13 3.24
C MET A 69 -0.76 5.04 3.64
N THR A 70 -0.98 5.97 4.56
CA THR A 70 0.08 6.83 5.09
C THR A 70 1.24 6.00 5.67
N GLU A 71 0.94 4.94 6.42
CA GLU A 71 1.96 4.07 6.98
C GLU A 71 2.64 3.18 5.94
N LEU A 72 1.90 2.63 4.98
CA LEU A 72 2.47 1.86 3.87
C LEU A 72 3.42 2.72 3.03
N VAL A 73 3.05 3.97 2.74
CA VAL A 73 3.91 4.92 2.02
C VAL A 73 5.15 5.21 2.86
N ALA A 74 5.02 5.47 4.16
CA ALA A 74 6.16 5.68 5.04
C ALA A 74 7.16 4.52 4.98
N ILE A 75 6.67 3.27 5.03
CA ILE A 75 7.50 2.08 4.94
C ILE A 75 8.09 1.91 3.53
N ALA A 76 7.34 2.22 2.48
CA ALA A 76 7.81 2.11 1.09
C ALA A 76 8.90 3.14 0.73
N LEU A 77 8.98 4.25 1.48
CA LEU A 77 9.91 5.35 1.25
C LEU A 77 11.14 5.32 2.18
N ASP A 78 10.95 5.02 3.46
CA ASP A 78 12.00 5.12 4.49
C ASP A 78 12.00 3.91 5.46
N GLY A 79 11.27 2.84 5.11
CA GLY A 79 11.25 1.62 5.90
C GLY A 79 12.60 0.88 5.86
N LYS A 80 12.75 -0.11 6.75
CA LYS A 80 13.87 -1.06 6.67
C LYS A 80 13.87 -1.71 5.29
N GLU A 81 15.05 -1.94 4.73
CA GLU A 81 15.26 -2.48 3.38
C GLU A 81 14.45 -3.76 3.11
N THR A 82 14.25 -4.60 4.13
CA THR A 82 13.43 -5.82 4.04
C THR A 82 11.94 -5.58 3.83
N PHE A 83 11.40 -4.44 4.28
CA PHE A 83 9.97 -4.13 4.25
C PHE A 83 9.56 -3.22 3.10
N VAL A 84 10.52 -2.46 2.54
CA VAL A 84 10.30 -1.56 1.41
C VAL A 84 9.68 -2.29 0.20
N PRO A 85 10.24 -3.42 -0.30
CA PRO A 85 9.67 -4.09 -1.48
C PRO A 85 8.25 -4.57 -1.26
N LEU A 86 7.94 -5.04 -0.05
CA LEU A 86 6.65 -5.62 0.27
C LEU A 86 5.58 -4.55 0.43
N ALA A 87 5.89 -3.44 1.12
CA ALA A 87 5.00 -2.28 1.19
C ALA A 87 4.68 -1.73 -0.21
N ARG A 88 5.69 -1.67 -1.11
CA ARG A 88 5.47 -1.26 -2.50
C ARG A 88 4.57 -2.21 -3.25
N ASN A 89 4.80 -3.52 -3.15
CA ASN A 89 3.97 -4.50 -3.84
C ASN A 89 2.50 -4.38 -3.40
N ILE A 90 2.25 -4.18 -2.10
CA ILE A 90 0.88 -3.91 -1.64
C ILE A 90 0.32 -2.65 -2.29
N ILE A 91 1.07 -1.54 -2.29
CA ILE A 91 0.60 -0.28 -2.90
C ILE A 91 0.31 -0.46 -4.40
N ILE A 92 1.20 -1.12 -5.16
CA ILE A 92 1.09 -1.28 -6.61
C ILE A 92 -0.13 -2.12 -7.01
N GLU A 93 -0.50 -3.11 -6.19
CA GLU A 93 -1.67 -3.96 -6.43
C GLU A 93 -3.01 -3.30 -6.05
N MET A 94 -3.00 -2.08 -5.51
CA MET A 94 -4.23 -1.33 -5.22
C MET A 94 -4.82 -0.71 -6.48
N ASP A 95 -6.10 -0.35 -6.40
CA ASP A 95 -6.81 0.35 -7.47
C ASP A 95 -6.05 1.60 -7.93
N SER A 96 -5.69 1.64 -9.22
CA SER A 96 -4.90 2.73 -9.79
C SER A 96 -5.62 4.07 -9.77
N GLY A 97 -6.96 4.08 -9.82
CA GLY A 97 -7.77 5.28 -9.67
C GLY A 97 -7.61 5.90 -8.28
N TYR A 98 -7.72 5.08 -7.25
CA TYR A 98 -7.47 5.50 -5.86
C TYR A 98 -6.04 6.00 -5.66
N LEU A 99 -5.03 5.28 -6.15
CA LEU A 99 -3.62 5.70 -6.04
C LEU A 99 -3.34 7.04 -6.72
N LYS A 100 -3.91 7.27 -7.90
CA LYS A 100 -3.81 8.55 -8.63
C LYS A 100 -4.29 9.73 -7.79
N THR A 101 -5.30 9.52 -6.95
CA THR A 101 -5.86 10.58 -6.11
C THR A 101 -5.06 10.83 -4.85
N ILE A 102 -4.59 9.79 -4.17
CA ILE A 102 -4.09 9.93 -2.80
C ILE A 102 -2.56 9.96 -2.71
N LEU A 103 -1.85 9.26 -3.61
CA LEU A 103 -0.43 9.05 -3.46
C LEU A 103 0.40 10.35 -3.55
N PRO A 104 0.11 11.29 -4.47
CA PRO A 104 0.81 12.58 -4.52
C PRO A 104 0.75 13.34 -3.20
N ASP A 105 -0.42 13.39 -2.57
CA ASP A 105 -0.64 14.09 -1.30
C ASP A 105 0.12 13.42 -0.14
N LEU A 106 0.20 12.09 -0.14
CA LEU A 106 0.95 11.35 0.88
C LEU A 106 2.46 11.48 0.73
N VAL A 107 2.96 11.68 -0.49
CA VAL A 107 4.39 11.84 -0.79
C VAL A 107 4.88 13.26 -0.49
N GLN A 108 4.03 14.27 -0.67
CA GLN A 108 4.42 15.68 -0.54
C GLN A 108 5.09 16.06 0.80
N PRO A 109 4.62 15.56 1.97
CA PRO A 109 5.28 15.81 3.25
C PRO A 109 6.70 15.22 3.31
N TRP A 110 6.94 14.07 2.67
CA TRP A 110 8.25 13.41 2.66
C TRP A 110 9.28 14.21 1.88
N LEU A 111 8.89 14.77 0.74
CA LEU A 111 9.75 15.67 -0.05
C LEU A 111 10.12 16.92 0.74
N SER A 112 9.15 17.50 1.43
CA SER A 112 9.35 18.72 2.22
C SER A 112 10.26 18.48 3.43
N ALA A 113 10.15 17.32 4.07
CA ALA A 113 10.94 16.95 5.24
C ALA A 113 12.36 16.47 4.89
N ASN A 114 12.59 15.99 3.67
CA ASN A 114 13.84 15.35 3.27
C ASN A 114 14.37 15.89 1.92
N PRO A 115 14.61 17.20 1.79
CA PRO A 115 14.90 17.85 0.51
C PRO A 115 16.17 17.34 -0.19
N ASP A 116 17.12 16.77 0.55
CA ASP A 116 18.43 16.33 0.05
C ASP A 116 18.62 14.80 0.13
N ASN A 117 17.60 14.03 0.47
CA ASN A 117 17.69 12.57 0.64
C ASN A 117 17.39 11.84 -0.68
N ASP A 118 18.45 11.45 -1.40
CA ASP A 118 18.38 10.74 -2.68
C ASP A 118 17.67 9.38 -2.58
N PHE A 119 17.84 8.67 -1.46
CA PHE A 119 17.19 7.38 -1.24
C PHE A 119 15.67 7.52 -1.24
N ILE A 120 15.13 8.52 -0.53
CA ILE A 120 13.68 8.80 -0.51
C ILE A 120 13.19 9.17 -1.91
N TYR A 121 13.92 10.03 -2.63
CA TYR A 121 13.55 10.44 -3.98
C TYR A 121 13.52 9.26 -4.96
N LYS A 122 14.53 8.38 -4.89
CA LYS A 122 14.60 7.18 -5.72
C LYS A 122 13.43 6.25 -5.42
N ASN A 123 13.06 6.14 -4.16
CA ASN A 123 11.94 5.33 -3.70
C ASN A 123 10.59 5.89 -4.19
N ILE A 124 10.43 7.21 -4.19
CA ILE A 124 9.26 7.90 -4.76
C ILE A 124 9.15 7.66 -6.26
N ALA A 125 10.25 7.87 -7.01
CA ALA A 125 10.28 7.64 -8.46
C ALA A 125 9.88 6.19 -8.81
N GLN A 126 10.49 5.23 -8.13
CA GLN A 126 10.18 3.81 -8.32
C GLN A 126 8.73 3.49 -7.97
N LEU A 127 8.17 4.12 -6.94
CA LEU A 127 6.78 3.88 -6.53
C LEU A 127 5.81 4.39 -7.60
N TYR A 128 6.00 5.61 -8.12
CA TYR A 128 5.16 6.12 -9.21
C TYR A 128 5.31 5.32 -10.50
N TYR A 129 6.55 4.96 -10.87
CA TYR A 129 6.82 4.18 -12.07
C TYR A 129 6.13 2.81 -12.01
N LYS A 130 6.30 2.06 -10.91
CA LYS A 130 5.72 0.72 -10.78
C LYS A 130 4.21 0.73 -10.60
N SER A 131 3.62 1.83 -10.12
CA SER A 131 2.17 1.97 -9.96
C SER A 131 1.48 2.49 -11.23
N ASP A 132 2.18 2.58 -12.37
CA ASP A 132 1.66 3.11 -13.64
C ASP A 132 1.12 4.55 -13.52
N LEU A 133 1.80 5.37 -12.69
CA LEU A 133 1.44 6.77 -12.42
C LEU A 133 2.33 7.73 -13.19
N HIS A 134 2.44 7.53 -14.51
CA HIS A 134 3.36 8.27 -15.38
C HIS A 134 3.22 9.80 -15.26
N THR A 135 2.01 10.34 -15.21
CA THR A 135 1.81 11.80 -15.05
C THR A 135 2.38 12.32 -13.73
N ALA A 136 2.18 11.58 -12.63
CA ALA A 136 2.73 11.95 -11.33
C ALA A 136 4.26 11.80 -11.30
N LEU A 137 4.79 10.75 -11.93
CA LEU A 137 6.23 10.55 -12.10
C LEU A 137 6.87 11.71 -12.87
N THR A 138 6.35 12.08 -14.05
CA THR A 138 6.86 13.18 -14.86
C THR A 138 6.84 14.48 -14.07
N HIS A 139 5.72 14.80 -13.42
CA HIS A 139 5.61 15.99 -12.59
C HIS A 139 6.66 15.99 -11.46
N PHE A 140 6.84 14.84 -10.80
CA PHE A 140 7.80 14.67 -9.72
C PHE A 140 9.24 14.91 -10.19
N ILE A 141 9.69 14.26 -11.27
CA ILE A 141 11.08 14.38 -11.74
C ILE A 141 11.39 15.77 -12.30
N ASP A 142 10.44 16.40 -13.00
CA ASP A 142 10.62 17.76 -13.53
C ASP A 142 10.68 18.81 -12.42
N THR A 143 9.86 18.64 -11.37
CA THR A 143 9.73 19.64 -10.30
C THR A 143 10.82 19.51 -9.25
N TYR A 144 11.13 18.28 -8.84
CA TYR A 144 11.98 18.03 -7.66
C TYR A 144 13.36 17.49 -8.01
N CYS A 145 13.54 16.80 -9.14
CA CYS A 145 14.80 16.12 -9.46
C CYS A 145 15.68 16.95 -10.42
N ARG A 146 15.11 17.40 -11.54
CA ARG A 146 15.83 17.98 -12.69
C ARG A 146 16.87 19.04 -12.35
N ASN A 147 16.52 19.97 -11.46
CA ASN A 147 17.37 21.11 -11.10
C ASN A 147 17.90 21.02 -9.66
N SER A 148 17.90 19.83 -9.04
CA SER A 148 18.41 19.65 -7.69
C SER A 148 19.89 20.00 -7.59
N SER A 149 20.32 20.57 -6.47
CA SER A 149 21.74 20.75 -6.16
C SER A 149 22.44 19.42 -5.88
N ASN A 150 21.71 18.42 -5.38
CA ASN A 150 22.21 17.07 -5.14
C ASN A 150 22.31 16.33 -6.49
N GLU A 151 23.52 15.85 -6.82
CA GLU A 151 23.81 15.15 -8.06
C GLU A 151 23.07 13.80 -8.17
N ASP A 152 23.01 13.04 -7.07
CA ASP A 152 22.31 11.75 -7.03
C ASP A 152 20.81 11.94 -7.27
N ILE A 153 20.23 13.04 -6.78
CA ILE A 153 18.83 13.40 -7.06
C ILE A 153 18.63 13.81 -8.52
N ARG A 154 19.59 14.51 -9.14
CA ARG A 154 19.50 14.84 -10.57
C ARG A 154 19.59 13.60 -11.45
N GLU A 155 20.40 12.60 -11.08
CA GLU A 155 20.50 11.34 -11.83
C GLU A 155 19.13 10.65 -11.96
N ILE A 156 18.27 10.74 -10.94
CA ILE A 156 16.90 10.21 -10.99
C ILE A 156 16.08 10.86 -12.12
N TYR A 157 16.30 12.14 -12.46
CA TYR A 157 15.64 12.74 -13.62
C TYR A 157 16.08 12.06 -14.92
N GLU A 158 17.38 11.81 -15.07
CA GLU A 158 17.93 11.16 -16.26
C GLU A 158 17.44 9.71 -16.42
N ASP A 159 17.27 9.00 -15.31
CA ASP A 159 16.77 7.61 -15.28
C ASP A 159 15.31 7.45 -15.73
N TYR A 160 14.47 8.48 -15.56
CA TYR A 160 13.00 8.38 -15.70
C TYR A 160 12.39 9.40 -16.69
N LYS A 161 13.18 10.16 -17.44
CA LYS A 161 12.70 11.20 -18.38
C LYS A 161 12.08 10.65 -19.68
N GLU A 162 12.20 9.36 -19.96
CA GLU A 162 11.64 8.67 -21.14
C GLU A 162 10.16 8.30 -20.95
#